data_AF-A0A250WSF9-F1
#
_entry.id   AF-A0A250WSF9-F1
#
_cell.length_a   1.000
_cell.length_b   1.000
_cell.length_c   1.000
_cell.angle_alpha   90.00
_cell.angle_beta   90.00
_cell.angle_gamma   90.00
#
_symmetry.space_group_name_H-M   'P 1'
#
loop_
_entity.id
_entity.type
_entity.pdbx_description
1 polymer ?
#
loop_
_entity_poly.entity_id
_entity_poly.type
_entity_poly.pdbx_seq_one_letter_code
_entity_poly.pdbx_strand_id
1 'polypeptide(L)'
;MPGTVPSPGGQPLKVVSVEKAGDEAWAGVAAIDRGEETASTSKLALLAAGDLVAILAFAAVGRINHGGVADLETIYTALPFLAGWFLTSPFLGGFGPSANGTGTKDAALTAAKCWAVGTPLGLVIRGVSKGYVPPTPFIVVSMVTTGVLLIGWRSAYAAASPKAPPKSLASQLNQRKNKQGGPFEFLQLLVSLVKRW
;
A
#
# COMPACT_ATOMS: atom_id res chain seq x y z
N MET A 1 43.45 24.33 7.73
CA MET A 1 42.82 25.26 8.70
C MET A 1 42.15 26.38 7.89
N PRO A 2 40.84 26.61 7.98
CA PRO A 2 40.21 27.73 7.27
C PRO A 2 40.72 29.06 7.83
N GLY A 3 41.28 29.92 6.97
CA GLY A 3 41.79 31.23 7.35
C GLY A 3 40.65 32.24 7.49
N THR A 4 40.70 33.06 8.55
CA THR A 4 39.81 34.21 8.72
C THR A 4 40.49 35.45 8.15
N VAL A 5 39.73 36.27 7.42
CA VAL A 5 40.23 37.54 6.87
C VAL A 5 39.51 38.70 7.58
N PRO A 6 40.21 39.77 7.99
CA PRO A 6 39.56 40.91 8.65
C PRO A 6 38.60 41.61 7.69
N SER A 7 37.35 41.78 8.10
CA SER A 7 36.36 42.59 7.40
C SER A 7 36.41 44.03 7.92
N PRO A 8 36.14 45.06 7.08
CA PRO A 8 36.07 46.47 7.50
C PRO A 8 35.08 46.75 8.65
N GLY A 9 34.14 45.84 8.92
CA GLY A 9 33.15 45.92 10.00
C GLY A 9 33.44 45.06 11.25
N GLY A 10 34.65 44.51 11.40
CA GLY A 10 35.06 43.80 12.62
C GLY A 10 34.52 42.38 12.81
N GLN A 11 33.73 41.85 11.87
CA GLN A 11 33.33 40.43 11.88
C GLN A 11 34.27 39.57 11.01
N PRO A 12 34.83 38.47 11.54
CA PRO A 12 35.73 37.63 10.77
C PRO A 12 34.98 36.90 9.66
N LEU A 13 35.34 37.18 8.40
CA LEU A 13 34.76 36.48 7.25
C LEU A 13 35.38 35.08 7.16
N LYS A 14 34.53 34.07 7.23
CA LYS A 14 34.92 32.66 7.06
C LYS A 14 35.10 32.37 5.58
N VAL A 15 36.36 32.29 5.14
CA VAL A 15 36.68 31.92 3.75
C VAL A 15 36.49 30.41 3.60
N VAL A 16 35.43 30.02 2.91
CA VAL A 16 35.15 28.64 2.52
C VAL A 16 35.62 28.49 1.07
N SER A 17 36.35 27.41 0.74
CA SER A 17 36.74 27.18 -0.65
C SER A 17 35.49 26.96 -1.51
N VAL A 18 35.47 27.56 -2.70
CA VAL A 18 34.32 27.52 -3.61
C VAL A 18 33.94 26.07 -3.96
N GLU A 19 34.91 25.17 -4.00
CA GLU A 19 34.72 23.72 -4.20
C GLU A 19 33.86 23.09 -3.09
N LYS A 20 34.12 23.41 -1.82
CA LYS A 20 33.31 22.91 -0.69
C LYS A 20 31.91 23.51 -0.65
N ALA A 21 31.78 24.80 -0.99
CA ALA A 21 30.48 25.45 -1.06
C ALA A 21 29.61 24.87 -2.19
N GLY A 22 30.21 24.49 -3.31
CA GLY A 22 29.55 23.76 -4.38
C GLY A 22 29.08 22.38 -3.92
N ASP A 23 29.99 21.55 -3.41
CA ASP A 23 29.67 20.17 -3.02
C ASP A 23 28.55 20.11 -1.96
N GLU A 24 28.55 21.01 -0.97
CA GLU A 24 27.50 21.08 0.06
C GLU A 24 26.16 21.63 -0.48
N ALA A 25 26.20 22.60 -1.41
CA ALA A 25 25.01 23.15 -2.05
C ALA A 25 24.35 22.15 -3.02
N TRP A 26 25.15 21.34 -3.72
CA TRP A 26 24.68 20.30 -4.64
C TRP A 26 24.31 19.00 -3.92
N ALA A 27 24.95 18.67 -2.79
CA ALA A 27 24.57 17.52 -1.97
C ALA A 27 23.15 17.64 -1.39
N GLY A 28 22.70 18.85 -1.07
CA GLY A 28 21.32 19.11 -0.63
C GLY A 28 20.26 18.92 -1.73
N VAL A 29 20.64 19.05 -3.01
CA VAL A 29 19.76 18.89 -4.18
C VAL A 29 19.82 17.47 -4.74
N ALA A 30 20.96 16.79 -4.64
CA ALA A 30 21.19 15.43 -5.12
C ALA A 30 20.82 14.33 -4.12
N ALA A 31 20.59 14.68 -2.84
CA ALA A 31 19.89 13.83 -1.88
C ALA A 31 18.39 13.74 -2.22
N ILE A 32 18.09 13.40 -3.48
CA ILE A 32 16.79 12.90 -3.87
C ILE A 32 16.59 11.58 -3.12
N ASP A 33 15.48 11.54 -2.41
CA ASP A 33 14.87 10.54 -1.55
C ASP A 33 14.67 9.14 -2.18
N ARG A 34 15.57 8.71 -3.07
CA ARG A 34 15.52 7.41 -3.75
C ARG A 34 15.52 6.23 -2.77
N GLY A 35 16.15 6.39 -1.61
CA GLY A 35 16.20 5.35 -0.58
C GLY A 35 14.84 5.11 0.10
N GLU A 36 14.10 6.18 0.40
CA GLU A 36 12.81 6.08 1.10
C GLU A 36 11.69 5.65 0.12
N GLU A 37 11.73 6.12 -1.13
CA GLU A 37 10.81 5.68 -2.20
C GLU A 37 10.97 4.20 -2.56
N THR A 38 12.20 3.71 -2.72
CA THR A 38 12.47 2.30 -3.04
C THR A 38 12.14 1.37 -1.88
N ALA A 39 12.42 1.79 -0.64
CA ALA A 39 12.04 1.05 0.56
C ALA A 39 10.51 1.02 0.76
N SER A 40 9.78 2.07 0.37
CA SER A 40 8.32 2.07 0.36
C SER A 40 7.77 1.10 -0.70
N THR A 41 8.31 1.15 -1.91
CA THR A 41 7.86 0.31 -3.03
C THR A 41 8.11 -1.18 -2.77
N SER A 42 9.27 -1.55 -2.20
CA SER A 42 9.59 -2.93 -1.86
C SER A 42 8.67 -3.49 -0.76
N LYS A 43 8.32 -2.69 0.23
CA LYS A 43 7.32 -3.02 1.25
C LYS A 43 5.94 -3.28 0.64
N LEU A 44 5.48 -2.39 -0.24
CA LEU A 44 4.22 -2.58 -0.96
C LEU A 44 4.25 -3.84 -1.85
N ALA A 45 5.36 -4.09 -2.53
CA ALA A 45 5.53 -5.27 -3.37
C ALA A 45 5.48 -6.57 -2.55
N LEU A 46 6.18 -6.62 -1.41
CA LEU A 46 6.16 -7.78 -0.51
C LEU A 46 4.76 -8.03 0.06
N LEU A 47 4.09 -6.95 0.48
CA LEU A 47 2.73 -7.00 0.99
C LEU A 47 1.75 -7.59 -0.05
N ALA A 48 1.79 -7.07 -1.28
CA ALA A 48 0.96 -7.53 -2.39
C ALA A 48 1.34 -8.95 -2.86
N ALA A 49 2.63 -9.30 -2.85
CA ALA A 49 3.09 -10.63 -3.19
C ALA A 49 2.55 -11.68 -2.21
N GLY A 50 2.54 -11.38 -0.91
CA GLY A 50 1.96 -12.30 0.05
C GLY A 50 0.44 -12.40 -0.03
N ASP A 51 -0.28 -11.34 -0.44
CA ASP A 51 -1.70 -11.46 -0.76
C ASP A 51 -1.94 -12.39 -1.96
N LEU A 52 -1.13 -12.25 -3.01
CA LEU A 52 -1.16 -13.11 -4.18
C LEU A 52 -0.92 -14.57 -3.76
N VAL A 53 0.11 -14.84 -2.96
CA VAL A 53 0.42 -16.17 -2.44
C VAL A 53 -0.71 -16.71 -1.56
N ALA A 54 -1.30 -15.89 -0.69
CA ALA A 54 -2.43 -16.29 0.15
C ALA A 54 -3.64 -16.75 -0.69
N ILE A 55 -3.99 -16.02 -1.75
CA ILE A 55 -5.12 -16.38 -2.62
C ILE A 55 -4.77 -17.60 -3.50
N LEU A 56 -3.54 -17.71 -3.99
CA LEU A 56 -3.08 -18.90 -4.71
C LEU A 56 -3.08 -20.15 -3.82
N ALA A 57 -2.68 -20.02 -2.55
CA ALA A 57 -2.71 -21.11 -1.58
C ALA A 57 -4.14 -21.59 -1.33
N PHE A 58 -5.10 -20.67 -1.18
CA PHE A 58 -6.53 -21.03 -1.12
C PHE A 58 -6.95 -21.87 -2.34
N ALA A 59 -6.63 -21.42 -3.56
CA ALA A 59 -7.00 -22.13 -4.77
C ALA A 59 -6.31 -23.50 -4.89
N ALA A 60 -5.02 -23.57 -4.58
CA ALA A 60 -4.23 -24.80 -4.66
C ALA A 60 -4.74 -25.86 -3.67
N VAL A 61 -4.89 -25.48 -2.39
CA VAL A 61 -5.39 -26.37 -1.34
C VAL A 61 -6.82 -26.81 -1.64
N GLY A 62 -7.67 -25.88 -2.11
CA GLY A 62 -9.04 -26.21 -2.51
C GLY A 62 -9.08 -27.26 -3.63
N ARG A 63 -8.24 -27.11 -4.67
CA ARG A 63 -8.14 -28.09 -5.76
C ARG A 63 -7.64 -29.45 -5.27
N ILE A 64 -6.57 -29.47 -4.48
CA ILE A 64 -5.99 -30.70 -3.92
C ILE A 64 -7.02 -31.45 -3.08
N ASN A 65 -7.77 -30.74 -2.22
CA ASN A 65 -8.81 -31.34 -1.39
C ASN A 65 -9.98 -31.94 -2.19
N HIS A 66 -10.17 -31.52 -3.45
CA HIS A 66 -11.17 -32.07 -4.35
C HIS A 66 -10.59 -33.06 -5.38
N GLY A 67 -9.39 -33.60 -5.13
CA GLY A 67 -8.74 -34.61 -5.98
C GLY A 67 -8.02 -34.05 -7.20
N GLY A 68 -7.87 -32.72 -7.29
CA GLY A 68 -7.06 -32.06 -8.30
C GLY A 68 -5.58 -31.98 -7.94
N VAL A 69 -4.81 -31.31 -8.79
CA VAL A 69 -3.38 -31.01 -8.57
C VAL A 69 -3.12 -29.50 -8.66
N ALA A 70 -1.98 -29.06 -8.14
CA ALA A 70 -1.52 -27.67 -8.21
C ALA A 70 -0.88 -27.38 -9.58
N ASP A 71 -1.72 -27.18 -10.58
CA ASP A 71 -1.37 -26.90 -11.99
C ASP A 71 -1.87 -25.50 -12.42
N LEU A 72 -1.82 -25.20 -13.73
CA LEU A 72 -2.30 -23.93 -14.29
C LEU A 72 -3.76 -23.60 -13.94
N GLU A 73 -4.61 -24.62 -13.77
CA GLU A 73 -6.00 -24.43 -13.35
C GLU A 73 -6.12 -23.85 -11.93
N THR A 74 -5.07 -23.95 -11.12
CA THR A 74 -4.96 -23.24 -9.83
C THR A 74 -5.01 -21.73 -10.04
N ILE A 75 -4.27 -21.23 -11.04
CA ILE A 75 -4.26 -19.81 -11.37
C ILE A 75 -5.64 -19.39 -11.88
N TYR A 76 -6.26 -20.16 -12.78
CA TYR A 76 -7.62 -19.88 -13.25
C TYR A 76 -8.68 -19.91 -12.14
N THR A 77 -8.47 -20.75 -11.11
CA THR A 77 -9.34 -20.80 -9.93
C THR A 77 -9.15 -19.58 -9.03
N ALA A 78 -7.91 -19.10 -8.88
CA ALA A 78 -7.56 -17.93 -8.08
C ALA A 78 -7.93 -16.60 -8.75
N LEU A 79 -7.89 -16.52 -10.09
CA LEU A 79 -8.01 -15.28 -10.86
C LEU A 79 -9.23 -14.43 -10.49
N PRO A 80 -10.46 -14.97 -10.36
CA PRO A 80 -11.61 -14.16 -9.94
C PRO A 80 -11.41 -13.49 -8.58
N PHE A 81 -10.81 -14.19 -7.62
CA PHE A 81 -10.53 -13.69 -6.28
C PHE A 81 -9.39 -12.68 -6.28
N LEU A 82 -8.34 -12.91 -7.08
CA LEU A 82 -7.27 -11.94 -7.30
C LEU A 82 -7.82 -10.66 -7.92
N ALA A 83 -8.66 -10.77 -8.95
CA ALA A 83 -9.33 -9.64 -9.56
C ALA A 83 -10.18 -8.89 -8.54
N GLY A 84 -11.05 -9.59 -7.81
CA GLY A 84 -11.86 -9.00 -6.75
C GLY A 84 -11.02 -8.25 -5.72
N TRP A 85 -9.98 -8.88 -5.18
CA TRP A 85 -9.08 -8.30 -4.19
C TRP A 85 -8.32 -7.07 -4.72
N PHE A 86 -7.60 -7.19 -5.84
CA PHE A 86 -6.75 -6.12 -6.35
C PHE A 86 -7.53 -4.99 -7.02
N LEU A 87 -8.76 -5.24 -7.49
CA LEU A 87 -9.63 -4.17 -7.98
C LEU A 87 -10.22 -3.34 -6.85
N THR A 88 -10.58 -3.93 -5.70
CA THR A 88 -11.28 -3.17 -4.63
C THR A 88 -10.34 -2.63 -3.57
N SER A 89 -9.26 -3.35 -3.25
CA SER A 89 -8.37 -3.01 -2.14
C SER A 89 -7.74 -1.62 -2.24
N PRO A 90 -7.29 -1.12 -3.41
CA PRO A 90 -6.74 0.24 -3.52
C PRO A 90 -7.74 1.31 -3.06
N PHE A 91 -9.02 1.19 -3.46
CA PHE A 91 -10.07 2.14 -3.09
C PHE A 91 -10.46 2.07 -1.61
N LEU A 92 -10.26 0.91 -0.99
CA LEU A 92 -10.53 0.67 0.43
C LEU A 92 -9.32 0.97 1.33
N GLY A 93 -8.21 1.45 0.76
CA GLY A 93 -6.99 1.77 1.50
C GLY A 93 -6.13 0.55 1.85
N GLY A 94 -6.35 -0.59 1.19
CA GLY A 94 -5.61 -1.84 1.36
C GLY A 94 -4.12 -1.77 1.04
N PHE A 95 -3.67 -0.70 0.39
CA PHE A 95 -2.25 -0.42 0.13
C PHE A 95 -1.81 0.96 0.65
N GLY A 96 -2.64 1.59 1.50
CA GLY A 96 -2.32 2.86 2.14
C GLY A 96 -1.45 2.71 3.38
N PRO A 97 -1.08 3.82 4.05
CA PRO A 97 -0.22 3.80 5.24
C PRO A 97 -0.72 2.85 6.35
N SER A 98 -2.03 2.81 6.60
CA SER A 98 -2.65 1.95 7.61
C SER A 98 -2.52 0.45 7.33
N ALA A 99 -2.20 0.07 6.09
CA ALA A 99 -1.99 -1.31 5.68
C ALA A 99 -0.51 -1.72 5.69
N ASN A 100 0.42 -0.77 5.86
CA ASN A 100 1.86 -0.97 5.65
C ASN A 100 2.68 -0.83 6.95
N GLY A 101 2.26 -1.53 8.02
CA GLY A 101 3.06 -1.67 9.24
C GLY A 101 2.89 -0.58 10.31
N THR A 102 1.82 0.23 10.26
CA THR A 102 1.52 1.19 11.35
C THR A 102 1.01 0.51 12.62
N GLY A 103 0.54 -0.73 12.53
CA GLY A 103 0.14 -1.57 13.66
C GLY A 103 -0.68 -2.79 13.23
N THR A 104 -0.54 -3.91 13.94
CA THR A 104 -1.21 -5.18 13.61
C THR A 104 -2.73 -5.07 13.59
N LYS A 105 -3.33 -4.32 14.54
CA LYS A 105 -4.79 -4.11 14.59
C LYS A 105 -5.30 -3.34 13.37
N ASP A 106 -4.62 -2.27 12.97
CA ASP A 106 -5.03 -1.44 11.83
C ASP A 106 -4.87 -2.20 10.51
N ALA A 107 -3.80 -2.99 10.38
CA ALA A 107 -3.59 -3.87 9.23
C ALA A 107 -4.68 -4.94 9.15
N ALA A 108 -5.03 -5.57 10.26
CA ALA A 108 -6.09 -6.57 10.32
C ALA A 108 -7.46 -5.98 9.96
N LEU A 109 -7.83 -4.83 10.52
CA LEU A 109 -9.09 -4.15 10.22
C LEU A 109 -9.16 -3.68 8.77
N THR A 110 -8.06 -3.16 8.24
CA THR A 110 -7.98 -2.73 6.83
C THR A 110 -8.12 -3.94 5.90
N ALA A 111 -7.44 -5.04 6.22
CA ALA A 111 -7.54 -6.29 5.47
C ALA A 111 -8.96 -6.86 5.52
N ALA A 112 -9.60 -6.89 6.70
CA ALA A 112 -10.97 -7.36 6.87
C ALA A 112 -11.97 -6.53 6.04
N LYS A 113 -11.81 -5.20 6.03
CA LYS A 113 -12.63 -4.31 5.20
C LYS A 113 -12.43 -4.58 3.70
N CYS A 114 -11.19 -4.76 3.25
CA CYS A 114 -10.90 -5.07 1.85
C CYS A 114 -11.45 -6.46 1.46
N TRP A 115 -11.31 -7.44 2.34
CA TRP A 115 -11.82 -8.81 2.17
C TRP A 115 -13.34 -8.86 2.06
N ALA A 116 -14.03 -8.11 2.92
CA ALA A 116 -15.49 -8.05 2.96
C ALA A 116 -16.12 -7.55 1.66
N VAL A 117 -15.35 -6.87 0.80
CA VAL A 117 -15.79 -6.41 -0.53
C VAL A 117 -15.14 -7.23 -1.64
N GLY A 118 -13.83 -7.44 -1.57
CA GLY A 118 -13.05 -8.07 -2.63
C GLY A 118 -13.38 -9.55 -2.82
N THR A 119 -13.56 -10.32 -1.74
CA THR A 119 -13.89 -11.75 -1.87
C THR A 119 -15.31 -11.96 -2.43
N PRO A 120 -16.36 -11.26 -1.95
CA PRO A 120 -17.68 -11.31 -2.60
C PRO A 120 -17.64 -10.90 -4.07
N LEU A 121 -16.87 -9.86 -4.42
CA LEU A 121 -16.70 -9.49 -5.83
C LEU A 121 -16.03 -10.61 -6.63
N GLY A 122 -15.02 -11.28 -6.07
CA GLY A 122 -14.39 -12.44 -6.70
C GLY A 122 -15.35 -13.62 -6.91
N LEU A 123 -16.26 -13.86 -5.98
CA LEU A 123 -17.35 -14.84 -6.14
C LEU A 123 -18.31 -14.46 -7.27
N VAL A 124 -18.66 -13.17 -7.39
CA VAL A 124 -19.50 -12.66 -8.48
C VAL A 124 -18.79 -12.84 -9.82
N ILE A 125 -17.54 -12.39 -9.94
CA ILE A 125 -16.73 -12.56 -11.16
C ILE A 125 -16.66 -14.04 -11.53
N ARG A 126 -16.42 -14.91 -10.55
CA ARG A 126 -16.38 -16.36 -10.77
C ARG A 126 -17.71 -16.89 -11.30
N GLY A 127 -18.83 -16.50 -10.69
CA GLY A 127 -20.15 -16.97 -11.08
C GLY A 127 -20.51 -16.55 -12.50
N VAL A 128 -20.22 -15.29 -12.85
CA VAL A 128 -20.38 -14.77 -14.22
C VAL A 128 -19.49 -15.55 -15.20
N SER A 129 -18.19 -15.69 -14.91
CA SER A 129 -17.24 -16.38 -15.79
C SER A 129 -17.54 -17.87 -15.99
N LYS A 130 -18.20 -18.53 -15.03
CA LYS A 130 -18.60 -19.95 -15.15
C LYS A 130 -20.05 -20.14 -15.61
N GLY A 131 -20.86 -19.09 -15.64
CA GLY A 131 -22.27 -19.15 -16.05
C GLY A 131 -23.24 -19.71 -15.01
N TYR A 132 -22.82 -19.88 -13.74
CA TYR A 132 -23.69 -20.35 -12.66
C TYR A 132 -23.20 -19.87 -11.29
N VAL A 133 -24.12 -19.79 -10.32
CA VAL A 133 -23.79 -19.42 -8.94
C VAL A 133 -23.01 -20.55 -8.25
N PRO A 134 -21.84 -20.29 -7.65
CA PRO A 134 -21.09 -21.33 -6.96
C PRO A 134 -21.91 -22.03 -5.86
N PRO A 135 -21.68 -23.33 -5.59
CA PRO A 135 -22.37 -24.02 -4.51
C PRO A 135 -22.16 -23.35 -3.15
N THR A 136 -23.18 -23.36 -2.29
CA THR A 136 -23.13 -22.73 -0.95
C THR A 136 -21.89 -23.13 -0.12
N PRO A 137 -21.47 -24.42 -0.08
CA PRO A 137 -20.26 -24.79 0.64
C PRO A 137 -19.01 -24.10 0.10
N PHE A 138 -18.89 -23.95 -1.22
CA PHE A 138 -17.77 -23.24 -1.84
C PHE A 138 -17.78 -21.75 -1.47
N ILE A 139 -18.95 -21.10 -1.45
CA ILE A 139 -19.09 -19.71 -1.01
C ILE A 139 -18.60 -19.55 0.43
N VAL A 140 -19.08 -20.38 1.36
CA VAL A 140 -18.72 -20.28 2.78
C VAL A 140 -17.23 -20.54 2.99
N VAL A 141 -16.70 -21.64 2.43
CA VAL A 141 -15.28 -22.00 2.58
C VAL A 141 -14.37 -20.95 1.96
N SER A 142 -14.69 -20.47 0.74
CA SER A 142 -13.88 -19.42 0.11
C SER A 142 -13.88 -18.12 0.92
N MET A 143 -15.03 -17.69 1.45
CA MET A 143 -15.11 -16.52 2.33
C MET A 143 -14.21 -16.70 3.57
N VAL A 144 -14.39 -17.80 4.32
CA VAL A 144 -13.66 -18.04 5.57
C VAL A 144 -12.17 -18.22 5.32
N THR A 145 -11.78 -19.10 4.39
CA THR A 145 -10.37 -19.44 4.14
C THR A 145 -9.61 -18.23 3.60
N THR A 146 -10.16 -17.50 2.62
CA THR A 146 -9.48 -16.28 2.13
C THR A 146 -9.41 -15.20 3.20
N GLY A 147 -10.44 -15.08 4.07
CA GLY A 147 -10.43 -14.14 5.17
C GLY A 147 -9.31 -14.43 6.17
N VAL A 148 -9.20 -15.68 6.61
CA VAL A 148 -8.12 -16.13 7.51
C VAL A 148 -6.75 -15.90 6.89
N LEU A 149 -6.56 -16.28 5.62
CA LEU A 149 -5.26 -16.16 4.96
C LEU A 149 -4.85 -14.70 4.74
N LEU A 150 -5.75 -13.85 4.25
CA LEU A 150 -5.45 -12.44 3.96
C LEU A 150 -5.28 -11.63 5.25
N ILE A 151 -6.21 -11.75 6.20
CA ILE A 151 -6.10 -11.04 7.48
C ILE A 151 -4.89 -11.54 8.26
N GLY A 152 -4.65 -12.85 8.26
CA GLY A 152 -3.49 -13.49 8.88
C GLY A 152 -2.16 -13.00 8.29
N TRP A 153 -2.03 -13.03 6.96
CA TRP A 153 -0.85 -12.51 6.27
C TRP A 153 -0.61 -11.03 6.58
N ARG A 154 -1.63 -10.18 6.45
CA ARG A 154 -1.50 -8.74 6.70
C ARG A 154 -1.13 -8.43 8.14
N SER A 155 -1.67 -9.21 9.09
CA SER A 155 -1.33 -9.10 10.51
C SER A 155 0.10 -9.53 10.79
N ALA A 156 0.54 -10.65 10.22
CA ALA A 156 1.90 -11.18 10.36
C ALA A 156 2.94 -10.22 9.74
N TYR A 157 2.68 -9.73 8.53
CA TYR A 157 3.50 -8.73 7.87
C TYR A 157 3.65 -7.45 8.71
N ALA A 158 2.53 -6.94 9.26
CA ALA A 158 2.56 -5.74 10.11
C ALA A 158 3.27 -5.98 11.44
N ALA A 159 3.18 -7.19 12.02
CA ALA A 159 3.90 -7.56 13.23
C ALA A 159 5.41 -7.71 13.01
N ALA A 160 5.82 -8.21 11.84
CA ALA A 160 7.22 -8.36 11.45
C ALA A 160 7.85 -7.04 10.97
N SER A 161 7.03 -6.06 10.57
CA SER A 161 7.50 -4.75 10.11
C SER A 161 7.97 -3.90 11.31
N PRO A 162 9.10 -3.20 11.21
CA PRO A 162 9.54 -2.27 12.24
C PRO A 162 8.47 -1.21 12.52
N LYS A 163 8.09 -1.02 13.79
CA LYS A 163 7.15 0.04 14.17
C LYS A 163 7.74 1.39 13.78
N ALA A 164 7.06 2.10 12.88
CA ALA A 164 7.43 3.47 12.57
C ALA A 164 7.34 4.31 13.85
N PRO A 165 8.33 5.18 14.15
CA PRO A 165 8.24 6.09 15.28
C PRO A 165 6.97 6.96 15.14
N PRO A 166 6.35 7.36 16.27
CA PRO A 166 5.13 8.15 16.24
C PRO A 166 5.35 9.41 15.39
N LYS A 167 4.49 9.58 14.37
CA LYS A 167 4.55 10.71 13.46
C LYS A 167 4.51 12.03 14.24
N SER A 168 5.52 12.88 14.06
CA SER A 168 5.56 14.21 14.66
C SER A 168 4.32 15.01 14.26
N LEU A 169 3.86 15.93 15.12
CA LEU A 169 2.67 16.75 14.87
C LEU A 169 2.75 17.49 13.51
N ALA A 170 3.96 17.94 13.13
CA ALA A 170 4.22 18.59 11.83
C ALA A 170 3.96 17.64 10.63
N SER A 171 4.38 16.37 10.72
CA SER A 171 4.10 15.38 9.67
C SER A 171 2.61 15.03 9.57
N GLN A 172 1.88 15.05 10.70
CA GLN A 172 0.43 14.82 10.72
C GLN A 172 -0.34 15.99 10.09
N LEU A 173 0.09 17.23 10.35
CA LEU A 173 -0.48 18.44 9.74
C LEU A 173 -0.24 18.47 8.22
N ASN A 174 0.97 18.16 7.76
CA ASN A 174 1.30 18.09 6.33
C ASN A 174 0.53 16.97 5.61
N GLN A 175 0.34 15.81 6.24
CA GLN A 175 -0.44 14.73 5.65
C GLN A 175 -1.94 15.07 5.57
N ARG A 176 -2.50 15.82 6.54
CA ARG A 176 -3.86 16.37 6.41
C ARG A 176 -3.97 17.34 5.24
N LYS A 177 -3.01 18.25 5.10
CA LYS A 177 -2.99 19.24 4.01
C LYS A 177 -2.91 18.58 2.63
N ASN A 178 -2.14 17.49 2.49
CA ASN A 178 -2.02 16.75 1.23
C ASN A 178 -3.27 15.89 0.90
N LYS A 179 -4.07 15.50 1.91
CA LYS A 179 -5.34 14.79 1.69
C LYS A 179 -6.48 15.71 1.20
N GLN A 180 -6.33 17.03 1.31
CA GLN A 180 -7.29 18.03 0.80
C GLN A 180 -7.18 18.27 -0.72
N GLY A 181 -6.63 17.31 -1.48
CA GLY A 181 -6.44 17.40 -2.93
C GLY A 181 -6.83 16.12 -3.65
N GLY A 182 -7.75 15.32 -3.08
CA GLY A 182 -8.18 14.06 -3.67
C GLY A 182 -8.98 14.25 -4.98
N PRO A 183 -8.97 13.27 -5.90
CA PRO A 183 -9.71 13.35 -7.16
C PRO A 183 -11.22 13.56 -6.98
N PHE A 184 -11.79 13.12 -5.85
CA PHE A 184 -13.19 13.36 -5.51
C PHE A 184 -13.48 14.80 -5.08
N GLU A 185 -12.58 15.49 -4.37
CA GLU A 185 -12.73 16.92 -4.08
C GLU A 185 -12.55 17.76 -5.35
N PHE A 186 -11.64 17.37 -6.25
CA PHE A 186 -11.53 18.00 -7.56
C PHE A 186 -12.82 17.90 -8.38
N LEU A 187 -13.47 16.72 -8.38
CA LEU A 187 -14.78 16.53 -9.00
C LEU A 187 -15.87 17.36 -8.30
N GLN A 188 -15.84 17.46 -6.97
CA GLN A 188 -16.77 18.32 -6.23
C GLN A 188 -16.55 19.81 -6.52
N LEU A 189 -15.30 20.25 -6.67
CA LEU A 189 -14.96 21.61 -7.04
C LEU A 189 -15.44 21.93 -8.46
N LEU A 190 -15.21 21.03 -9.42
CA LEU A 190 -15.76 21.15 -10.79
C LEU A 190 -17.28 21.27 -10.79
N VAL A 191 -17.97 20.38 -10.07
CA VAL A 191 -19.45 20.40 -9.99
C VAL A 191 -19.95 21.67 -9.30
N SER A 192 -19.24 22.17 -8.28
CA SER A 192 -19.60 23.41 -7.60
C SER A 192 -19.39 24.66 -8.46
N LEU A 193 -18.38 24.66 -9.35
CA LEU A 193 -18.15 25.75 -10.30
C LEU A 193 -19.25 25.82 -11.36
N VAL A 194 -19.68 24.66 -11.87
CA VAL A 194 -20.74 24.57 -12.89
C VAL A 194 -22.11 24.93 -12.31
N LYS A 195 -22.39 24.63 -11.04
CA LYS A 195 -23.64 25.01 -10.37
C LYS A 195 -23.79 26.49 -10.07
N ARG A 196 -22.71 27.27 -10.18
CA ARG A 196 -22.67 28.69 -9.82
C ARG A 196 -22.93 29.62 -11.02
N TRP A 197 -23.16 29.06 -12.21
CA TRP A 197 -23.60 29.77 -13.41
C TRP A 197 -24.99 29.31 -13.80
#